data_AF-A0A662HM95-F1
#
_entry.id   AF-A0A662HM95-F1
#
_cell.length_a   1.000
_cell.length_b   1.000
_cell.length_c   1.000
_cell.angle_alpha   90.00
_cell.angle_beta   90.00
_cell.angle_gamma   90.00
#
_symmetry.space_group_name_H-M   'P 1'
#
loop_
_entity.id
_entity.type
_entity.pdbx_description
1 polymer ?
#
loop_
_entity_poly.entity_id
_entity_poly.type
_entity_poly.pdbx_seq_one_letter_code
_entity_poly.pdbx_strand_id
1 'polypeptide(L)'
;MWIMPIIEVTCPHCGRKFVVKVPRERRKGQGAHYAWKIRRLSRLHEEILKILWEHGALPKRKIQGYLFERGIRVSGNSLSGRLSELAGLGYIECEMEEVALWDRDRMMYRFRKTPVWYLTTKGRRYIKEKLA
;
A
#
# COMPACT_ATOMS: atom_id res chain seq x y z
N MET A 1 -18.81 13.62 5.06
CA MET A 1 -18.58 14.86 4.29
C MET A 1 -17.07 15.10 4.25
N TRP A 2 -16.41 14.98 3.08
CA TRP A 2 -14.95 15.15 3.00
C TRP A 2 -14.64 16.65 2.94
N ILE A 3 -13.88 17.16 3.91
CA ILE A 3 -13.31 18.52 3.80
C ILE A 3 -12.21 18.45 2.74
N MET A 4 -12.53 18.96 1.55
CA MET A 4 -11.58 19.06 0.44
C MET A 4 -10.54 20.12 0.85
N PRO A 5 -9.24 19.78 0.95
CA PRO A 5 -8.25 20.76 1.36
C PRO A 5 -8.21 21.89 0.33
N ILE A 6 -8.33 23.09 0.87
CA ILE A 6 -8.34 24.33 0.12
C ILE A 6 -6.94 24.90 0.24
N ILE A 7 -6.21 25.02 -0.87
CA ILE A 7 -4.92 25.70 -0.89
C ILE A 7 -5.06 27.05 -1.58
N GLU A 8 -4.50 28.09 -0.96
CA GLU A 8 -4.33 29.40 -1.58
C GLU A 8 -3.05 29.37 -2.40
N VAL A 9 -3.16 29.63 -3.70
CA VAL A 9 -2.02 29.69 -4.62
C VAL A 9 -1.90 31.08 -5.20
N THR A 10 -0.68 31.52 -5.47
CA THR A 10 -0.39 32.83 -6.06
C THR A 10 0.01 32.63 -7.51
N CYS A 11 -0.65 33.32 -8.44
CA CYS A 11 -0.28 33.31 -9.85
C CYS A 11 1.15 33.89 -10.01
N PRO A 12 2.12 33.14 -10.56
CA PRO A 12 3.49 33.65 -10.73
C PRO A 12 3.58 34.78 -11.77
N HIS A 13 2.59 34.92 -12.65
CA HIS A 13 2.59 35.94 -13.71
C HIS A 13 1.96 37.27 -13.31
N CYS A 14 0.94 37.26 -12.45
CA CYS A 14 0.19 38.48 -12.11
C CYS A 14 -0.03 38.70 -10.61
N GLY A 15 0.51 37.82 -9.75
CA GLY A 15 0.39 37.94 -8.30
C GLY A 15 -1.01 37.70 -7.73
N ARG A 16 -2.02 37.47 -8.58
CA ARG A 16 -3.40 37.19 -8.12
C ARG A 16 -3.42 35.91 -7.30
N LYS A 17 -3.95 36.00 -6.09
CA LYS A 17 -4.21 34.86 -5.22
C LYS A 17 -5.54 34.24 -5.57
N PHE A 18 -5.59 32.93 -5.68
CA PHE A 18 -6.83 32.20 -5.91
C PHE A 18 -6.81 30.87 -5.18
N VAL A 19 -8.01 30.37 -4.93
CA VAL A 19 -8.24 29.19 -4.12
C VAL A 19 -8.44 27.98 -5.02
N VAL A 20 -7.59 26.97 -4.86
CA VAL A 20 -7.71 25.70 -5.59
C VAL A 20 -8.18 24.60 -4.65
N LYS A 21 -9.27 23.94 -5.06
CA LYS A 21 -9.72 22.69 -4.47
C LYS A 21 -8.81 21.58 -4.99
N VAL A 22 -7.76 21.26 -4.24
CA VAL A 22 -6.90 20.14 -4.59
C VAL A 22 -7.52 18.85 -4.05
N PRO A 23 -7.71 17.82 -4.88
CA PRO A 23 -7.93 16.47 -4.35
C PRO A 23 -6.76 16.18 -3.43
N ARG A 24 -7.03 15.84 -2.16
CA ARG A 24 -5.97 15.47 -1.23
C ARG A 24 -5.23 14.30 -1.87
N GLU A 25 -4.01 14.55 -2.35
CA GLU A 25 -3.19 13.54 -3.00
C GLU A 25 -2.97 12.45 -1.95
N ARG A 26 -3.65 11.32 -2.09
CA ARG A 26 -3.58 10.26 -1.08
C ARG A 26 -2.15 9.77 -1.08
N ARG A 27 -1.48 9.86 0.08
CA ARG A 27 -0.19 9.21 0.25
C ARG A 27 -0.37 7.72 -0.06
N LYS A 28 0.53 7.16 -0.86
CA LYS A 28 0.54 5.71 -1.14
C LYS A 28 0.51 4.96 0.20
N GLY A 29 -0.34 3.95 0.31
CA GLY A 29 -0.50 3.18 1.54
C GLY A 29 -1.65 3.60 2.47
N GLN A 30 -2.33 4.73 2.24
CA GLN A 30 -3.48 5.18 3.07
C GLN A 30 -4.74 4.30 2.98
N GLY A 31 -4.72 3.27 2.13
CA GLY A 31 -5.84 2.37 1.95
C GLY A 31 -7.00 2.90 1.11
N ALA A 32 -7.89 2.00 0.72
CA ALA A 32 -9.06 2.29 -0.13
C ALA A 32 -10.13 3.05 0.68
N HIS A 33 -10.68 4.13 0.11
CA HIS A 33 -11.67 4.98 0.77
C HIS A 33 -12.99 4.26 1.09
N TYR A 34 -13.28 3.19 0.36
CA TYR A 34 -14.46 2.36 0.48
C TYR A 34 -14.20 1.08 1.29
N ALA A 35 -13.01 0.91 1.86
CA ALA A 35 -12.62 -0.31 2.57
C ALA A 35 -13.62 -0.72 3.66
N TRP A 36 -14.19 0.25 4.38
CA TRP A 36 -15.25 0.02 5.39
C TRP A 36 -16.53 -0.64 4.84
N LYS A 37 -16.76 -0.61 3.52
CA LYS A 37 -17.88 -1.32 2.87
C LYS A 37 -17.59 -2.81 2.66
N ILE A 38 -16.33 -3.24 2.76
CA ILE A 38 -15.92 -4.62 2.55
C ILE A 38 -16.25 -5.42 3.80
N ARG A 39 -17.28 -6.26 3.70
CA ARG A 39 -17.75 -7.09 4.83
C ARG A 39 -17.02 -8.42 4.96
N ARG A 40 -16.45 -8.92 3.87
CA ARG A 40 -15.72 -10.20 3.82
C ARG A 40 -14.49 -10.06 2.95
N LEU A 41 -13.39 -10.65 3.42
CA LEU A 41 -12.18 -10.77 2.61
C LEU A 41 -12.42 -11.82 1.51
N SER A 42 -11.95 -11.51 0.32
CA SER A 42 -11.90 -12.48 -0.78
C SER A 42 -10.67 -13.37 -0.65
N ARG A 43 -10.66 -14.52 -1.34
CA ARG A 43 -9.52 -15.44 -1.37
C ARG A 43 -8.19 -14.74 -1.69
N LEU A 44 -8.19 -13.79 -2.63
CA LEU A 44 -6.97 -13.06 -2.98
C LEU A 44 -6.46 -12.19 -1.82
N HIS A 45 -7.35 -11.61 -1.01
CA HIS A 45 -6.94 -10.88 0.19
C HIS A 45 -6.24 -11.80 1.19
N GLU A 46 -6.85 -12.96 1.45
CA GLU A 46 -6.32 -13.95 2.39
C GLU A 46 -4.96 -14.48 1.94
N GLU A 47 -4.80 -14.76 0.64
CA GLU A 47 -3.51 -15.21 0.10
C GLU A 47 -2.41 -14.14 0.22
N ILE A 48 -2.74 -12.86 0.03
CA ILE A 48 -1.79 -11.76 0.28
C ILE A 48 -1.39 -11.73 1.76
N LEU A 49 -2.35 -11.89 2.68
CA LEU A 49 -2.09 -11.91 4.12
C LEU A 49 -1.18 -13.09 4.51
N LYS A 50 -1.44 -14.29 3.98
CA LYS A 50 -0.60 -15.49 4.20
C LYS A 50 0.83 -15.29 3.70
N ILE A 51 1.00 -14.72 2.50
CA ILE A 51 2.34 -14.42 1.95
C ILE A 51 3.11 -13.47 2.88
N LEU A 52 2.46 -12.41 3.36
CA LEU A 52 3.10 -11.46 4.29
C LEU A 52 3.37 -12.07 5.68
N TRP A 53 2.61 -13.08 6.08
CA TRP A 53 2.85 -13.83 7.31
C TRP A 53 4.08 -14.72 7.20
N GLU A 54 4.20 -15.46 6.10
CA GLU A 54 5.29 -16.41 5.85
C GLU A 54 6.62 -15.71 5.57
N HIS A 55 6.60 -14.59 4.85
CA HIS A 55 7.82 -13.95 4.33
C HIS A 55 8.11 -12.57 4.94
N GLY A 56 7.24 -12.05 5.80
CA GLY A 56 7.38 -10.73 6.40
C GLY A 56 7.09 -9.58 5.43
N ALA A 57 7.75 -8.44 5.66
CA ALA A 57 7.51 -7.22 4.92
C ALA A 57 8.00 -7.34 3.47
N LEU A 58 7.14 -7.08 2.49
CA LEU A 58 7.47 -7.29 1.06
C LEU A 58 7.01 -6.15 0.14
N PRO A 59 7.78 -5.83 -0.90
CA PRO A 59 7.32 -4.96 -1.97
C PRO A 59 6.28 -5.67 -2.84
N LYS A 60 5.37 -4.89 -3.45
CA LYS A 60 4.27 -5.41 -4.30
C LYS A 60 4.73 -6.44 -5.35
N ARG A 61 5.89 -6.22 -5.98
CA ARG A 61 6.44 -7.13 -7.00
C ARG A 61 6.76 -8.51 -6.44
N LYS A 62 7.24 -8.60 -5.20
CA LYS A 62 7.53 -9.88 -4.54
C LYS A 62 6.25 -10.61 -4.15
N ILE A 63 5.26 -9.88 -3.63
CA ILE A 63 3.91 -10.44 -3.36
C ILE A 63 3.31 -11.03 -4.64
N GLN A 64 3.43 -10.33 -5.76
CA GLN A 64 2.95 -10.85 -7.06
C GLN A 64 3.69 -12.12 -7.51
N GLY A 65 5.00 -12.21 -7.25
CA GLY A 65 5.80 -13.40 -7.53
C GLY A 65 5.33 -14.62 -6.74
N TYR A 66 5.15 -14.47 -5.43
CA TYR A 66 4.65 -15.56 -4.57
C TYR A 66 3.21 -15.98 -4.93
N LEU A 67 2.34 -15.03 -5.30
CA LEU A 67 1.02 -15.36 -5.83
C LEU A 67 1.13 -16.20 -7.11
N PHE A 68 2.03 -15.86 -8.02
CA PHE A 68 2.27 -16.62 -9.24
C PHE A 68 2.79 -18.04 -8.96
N GLU A 69 3.74 -18.18 -8.02
CA GLU A 69 4.26 -19.49 -7.58
C GLU A 69 3.14 -20.37 -6.97
N ARG A 70 2.13 -19.77 -6.34
CA ARG A 70 0.91 -20.45 -5.86
C ARG A 70 -0.14 -20.69 -6.96
N GLY A 71 0.18 -20.44 -8.23
CA GLY A 71 -0.73 -20.59 -9.37
C GLY A 71 -1.77 -19.48 -9.51
N ILE A 72 -1.66 -18.39 -8.75
CA ILE A 72 -2.60 -17.27 -8.77
C ILE A 72 -2.08 -16.16 -9.68
N ARG A 73 -2.64 -16.07 -10.89
CA ARG A 73 -2.32 -14.99 -11.83
C ARG A 73 -3.18 -13.76 -11.53
N VAL A 74 -2.51 -12.65 -11.21
CA VAL A 74 -3.18 -11.38 -10.91
C VAL A 74 -2.51 -10.22 -11.65
N SER A 75 -3.33 -9.31 -12.19
CA SER A 75 -2.83 -8.08 -12.80
C SER A 75 -2.28 -7.13 -11.74
N GLY A 76 -1.34 -6.26 -12.15
CA GLY A 76 -0.77 -5.26 -11.25
C GLY A 76 -1.82 -4.33 -10.63
N ASN A 77 -2.89 -4.01 -11.38
CA ASN A 77 -3.99 -3.17 -10.89
C ASN A 77 -4.85 -3.89 -9.86
N SER A 78 -5.21 -5.15 -10.11
CA SER A 78 -5.97 -5.96 -9.17
C SER A 78 -5.23 -6.13 -7.84
N LEU A 79 -3.92 -6.46 -7.90
CA LEU A 79 -3.09 -6.56 -6.70
C LEU A 79 -3.00 -5.22 -5.94
N SER A 80 -2.83 -4.10 -6.65
CA SER A 80 -2.78 -2.77 -6.01
C SER A 80 -4.10 -2.40 -5.34
N GLY A 81 -5.24 -2.80 -5.95
CA GLY A 81 -6.56 -2.66 -5.37
C GLY A 81 -6.69 -3.42 -4.05
N ARG A 82 -6.32 -4.71 -4.04
CA ARG A 82 -6.41 -5.55 -2.83
C ARG A 82 -5.48 -5.09 -1.71
N LEU A 83 -4.27 -4.63 -2.03
CA LEU A 83 -3.37 -4.02 -1.03
C LEU A 83 -3.98 -2.74 -0.43
N SER A 84 -4.59 -1.90 -1.27
CA SER A 84 -5.28 -0.70 -0.80
C SER A 84 -6.47 -1.06 0.08
N GLU A 85 -7.26 -2.06 -0.30
CA GLU A 85 -8.41 -2.52 0.49
C GLU A 85 -7.98 -3.08 1.85
N LEU A 86 -6.96 -3.94 1.90
CA LEU A 86 -6.40 -4.46 3.15
C LEU A 86 -5.85 -3.35 4.05
N ALA A 87 -5.17 -2.36 3.47
CA ALA A 87 -4.67 -1.22 4.23
C ALA A 87 -5.81 -0.35 4.76
N GLY A 88 -6.85 -0.12 3.95
CA GLY A 88 -8.03 0.63 4.40
C GLY A 88 -8.84 -0.11 5.47
N LEU A 89 -8.74 -1.45 5.51
CA LEU A 89 -9.29 -2.29 6.57
C LEU A 89 -8.36 -2.39 7.79
N GLY A 90 -7.12 -1.88 7.71
CA GLY A 90 -6.13 -1.91 8.78
C GLY A 90 -5.45 -3.27 8.99
N TYR A 91 -5.50 -4.19 8.02
CA TYR A 91 -4.81 -5.48 8.13
C TYR A 91 -3.33 -5.41 7.75
N ILE A 92 -2.98 -4.48 6.87
CA ILE A 92 -1.61 -4.23 6.44
C ILE A 92 -1.32 -2.73 6.45
N GLU A 93 -0.05 -2.38 6.56
CA GLU A 93 0.44 -1.02 6.38
C GLU A 93 1.54 -1.00 5.32
N CYS A 94 1.93 0.20 4.92
CA CYS A 94 2.92 0.43 3.88
C CYS A 94 3.90 1.51 4.32
N GLU A 95 5.18 1.19 4.24
CA GLU A 95 6.27 2.14 4.41
C GLU A 95 7.04 2.32 3.12
N MET A 96 7.64 3.50 2.94
CA MET A 96 8.55 3.73 1.84
C MET A 96 9.92 3.22 2.27
N GLU A 97 10.41 2.16 1.65
CA GLU A 97 11.80 1.76 1.81
C GLU A 97 12.66 2.80 1.10
N GLU A 98 13.29 3.68 1.88
CA GLU A 98 14.08 4.81 1.38
C GLU A 98 15.46 4.38 0.90
N VAL A 99 16.02 3.28 1.42
CA VAL A 99 17.39 2.87 1.15
C VAL A 99 17.44 1.36 0.88
N ALA A 100 17.99 0.96 -0.26
CA ALA A 100 18.24 -0.44 -0.60
C ALA A 100 19.73 -0.67 -0.88
N LEU A 101 20.28 -1.78 -0.39
CA LEU A 101 21.64 -2.21 -0.72
C LEU A 101 21.71 -2.57 -2.22
N TRP A 102 22.53 -1.86 -2.98
CA TRP A 102 22.70 -2.03 -4.42
C TRP A 102 23.86 -2.98 -4.75
N ASP A 103 24.95 -2.90 -3.99
CA ASP A 103 26.13 -3.73 -4.13
C ASP A 103 26.62 -4.10 -2.73
N ARG A 104 26.63 -5.42 -2.43
CA ARG A 104 26.99 -5.94 -1.11
C ARG A 104 28.50 -5.95 -0.90
N ASP A 105 29.28 -6.19 -1.95
CA ASP A 105 30.74 -6.24 -1.86
C ASP A 105 31.34 -4.84 -1.73
N ARG A 106 30.66 -3.82 -2.28
CA ARG A 106 31.07 -2.41 -2.18
C ARG A 106 30.30 -1.59 -1.16
N MET A 107 29.38 -2.22 -0.41
CA MET A 107 28.49 -1.54 0.55
C MET A 107 27.82 -0.29 -0.05
N MET A 108 27.42 -0.35 -1.32
CA MET A 108 26.78 0.78 -1.99
C MET A 108 25.29 0.75 -1.77
N TYR A 109 24.74 1.86 -1.32
CA TYR A 109 23.32 2.05 -1.07
C TYR A 109 22.72 2.91 -2.19
N ARG A 110 21.48 2.61 -2.57
CA ARG A 110 20.69 3.50 -3.43
C ARG A 110 19.43 3.93 -2.72
N PHE A 111 19.06 5.19 -2.89
CA PHE A 111 17.75 5.63 -2.52
C PHE A 111 16.72 4.96 -3.43
N ARG A 112 15.85 4.13 -2.85
CA ARG A 112 14.67 3.63 -3.55
C ARG A 112 13.44 4.28 -2.94
N LYS A 113 12.38 4.37 -3.73
CA LYS A 113 11.05 4.77 -3.25
C LYS A 113 10.12 3.61 -3.51
N THR A 114 10.43 2.46 -2.92
CA THR A 114 9.62 1.25 -3.09
C THR A 114 8.70 1.10 -1.89
N PRO A 115 7.37 1.08 -2.08
CA PRO A 115 6.46 0.76 -1.00
C PRO A 115 6.62 -0.71 -0.59
N VAL A 116 6.90 -0.93 0.69
CA VAL A 116 6.96 -2.24 1.33
C VAL A 116 5.73 -2.40 2.21
N TRP A 117 5.05 -3.53 2.08
CA TRP A 117 3.82 -3.83 2.77
C TRP A 117 4.07 -4.84 3.88
N TYR A 118 3.46 -4.65 5.04
CA TYR A 118 3.62 -5.54 6.20
C TYR A 118 2.33 -5.68 6.99
N LEU A 119 2.22 -6.78 7.75
CA LEU A 119 1.06 -7.04 8.61
C LEU A 119 1.06 -6.15 9.84
N THR A 120 -0.08 -5.52 10.10
CA THR A 120 -0.35 -4.87 11.38
C THR A 120 -0.67 -5.91 12.45
N THR A 121 -0.79 -5.47 13.71
CA THR A 121 -1.30 -6.32 14.81
C THR A 121 -2.66 -6.94 14.48
N LYS A 122 -3.56 -6.17 13.83
CA LYS A 122 -4.87 -6.66 13.39
C LYS A 122 -4.74 -7.73 12.31
N GLY A 123 -3.87 -7.54 11.32
CA GLY A 123 -3.56 -8.53 10.28
C GLY A 123 -3.07 -9.86 10.87
N ARG A 124 -2.08 -9.79 11.77
CA ARG A 124 -1.52 -10.96 12.44
C ARG A 124 -2.57 -11.73 13.24
N ARG A 125 -3.42 -11.02 13.99
CA ARG A 125 -4.52 -11.61 14.76
C ARG A 125 -5.52 -12.33 13.86
N TYR A 126 -5.92 -11.70 12.76
CA TYR A 126 -6.85 -12.31 11.81
C TYR A 126 -6.33 -13.62 11.25
N ILE A 127 -5.06 -13.69 10.86
CA ILE A 127 -4.46 -14.94 10.35
C ILE A 127 -4.51 -16.02 11.42
N LYS A 128 -4.06 -15.73 12.65
CA LYS A 128 -4.06 -16.70 13.76
C LYS A 128 -5.45 -17.24 14.11
N GLU A 129 -6.48 -16.41 14.02
CA GLU A 129 -7.84 -16.78 14.45
C GLU A 129 -8.70 -17.39 13.33
N LYS A 130 -8.40 -17.09 12.06
CA LYS A 130 -9.29 -17.40 10.92
C LYS A 130 -8.64 -18.16 9.78
N LEU A 131 -7.31 -18.17 9.69
CA LEU A 131 -6.57 -18.77 8.57
C LEU A 131 -5.48 -19.76 9.00
N ALA A 132 -5.24 -19.91 10.31
CA ALA A 132 -4.34 -20.90 10.89
C ALA A 132 -5.01 -22.26 11.03
#